data_AF-A0A290ZKS2-F1
#
_entry.id   AF-A0A290ZKS2-F1
#
_cell.length_a   1.000
_cell.length_b   1.000
_cell.length_c   1.000
_cell.angle_alpha   90.00
_cell.angle_beta   90.00
_cell.angle_gamma   90.00
#
_symmetry.space_group_name_H-M   'P 1'
#
loop_
_entity.id
_entity.type
_entity.pdbx_description
1 polymer ?
#
loop_
_entity_poly.entity_id
_entity_poly.type
_entity_poly.pdbx_seq_one_letter_code
_entity_poly.pdbx_strand_id
1 'polypeptide(L)'
;MSTSETYLSDEEIAEFIRETKAEPQYFYGDEGHEYGVCPFITFYVYHDDAQFLSLCDKMIDIHRRLERMIDSPYRKVWKDATETWFEAGDKRLPTDLRAEARKALDRGKEFWVRATDMDSPLASARWAIDAQVTNCSAMDYTTLKITFRHSWYVEHRREWREFVLACLHLLEPEQCYSGFEIGNTATGVMGAYESDVMERICADHFYGLDIDHPGDMGFQYHRNEKGWVNPARLGAGLRTPTWGFLLSPHWFDKLGLDELRLYEGLNDARIRIEALPRGSDGRTSYWIELGDLSLYPVEDGVPELPVIANRLIRPVRCDDLNLLSLDPWDDDPNPRFDFQSGPRWMGRFDEGSDWPTPERRAPRPPSASAPGKKGATSMNQQKSKAWK
;
A
#
# COMPACT_ATOMS: atom_id res chain seq x y z
N MET A 1 11.40 -16.49 11.38
CA MET A 1 12.00 -16.45 12.73
C MET A 1 11.30 -17.46 13.65
N SER A 2 11.73 -17.59 14.91
CA SER A 2 11.00 -18.40 15.92
C SER A 2 9.72 -17.66 16.30
N THR A 3 8.56 -18.22 16.00
CA THR A 3 7.23 -17.69 16.35
C THR A 3 6.87 -17.91 17.82
N SER A 4 7.86 -18.21 18.66
CA SER A 4 7.71 -18.53 20.09
C SER A 4 8.00 -17.35 21.00
N GLU A 5 8.47 -16.23 20.45
CA GLU A 5 8.82 -15.01 21.18
C GLU A 5 8.16 -13.80 20.49
N THR A 6 7.91 -12.74 21.26
CA THR A 6 7.40 -11.48 20.73
C THR A 6 8.43 -10.83 19.81
N TYR A 7 8.00 -10.42 18.61
CA TYR A 7 8.83 -9.78 17.60
C TYR A 7 9.37 -8.42 18.05
N LEU A 8 8.53 -7.61 18.70
CA LEU A 8 8.91 -6.32 19.29
C LEU A 8 8.47 -6.26 20.74
N SER A 9 9.35 -5.75 21.60
CA SER A 9 9.03 -5.33 22.97
C SER A 9 8.31 -3.98 22.99
N ASP A 10 7.65 -3.67 24.12
CA ASP A 10 6.96 -2.39 24.30
C ASP A 10 7.88 -1.16 24.14
N GLU A 11 9.16 -1.28 24.50
CA GLU A 11 10.15 -0.21 24.36
C GLU A 11 10.50 0.03 22.87
N GLU A 12 10.68 -1.05 22.10
CA GLU A 12 10.95 -0.99 20.66
C GLU A 12 9.74 -0.44 19.90
N ILE A 13 8.53 -0.85 20.27
CA ILE A 13 7.29 -0.27 19.72
C ILE A 13 7.23 1.22 20.02
N ALA A 14 7.44 1.63 21.27
CA ALA A 14 7.38 3.04 21.66
C ALA A 14 8.42 3.90 20.93
N GLU A 15 9.63 3.38 20.71
CA GLU A 15 10.66 4.01 19.88
C GLU A 15 10.21 4.12 18.43
N PHE A 16 9.84 3.00 17.79
CA PHE A 16 9.41 2.97 16.39
C PHE A 16 8.28 3.96 16.10
N ILE A 17 7.25 3.98 16.95
CA ILE A 17 6.12 4.90 16.81
C ILE A 17 6.54 6.37 17.00
N ARG A 18 7.42 6.66 17.96
CA ARG A 18 7.93 8.01 18.19
C ARG A 18 8.73 8.53 17.00
N GLU A 19 9.64 7.72 16.48
CA GLU A 19 10.48 8.12 15.34
C GLU A 19 9.65 8.24 14.06
N THR A 20 8.72 7.31 13.81
CA THR A 20 7.80 7.36 12.65
C THR A 20 6.91 8.61 12.64
N LYS A 21 6.50 9.09 13.83
CA LYS A 21 5.74 10.36 13.95
C LYS A 21 6.57 11.59 13.57
N ALA A 22 7.87 11.56 13.85
CA ALA A 22 8.77 12.65 13.53
C ALA A 22 9.13 12.63 12.04
N GLU A 23 9.42 11.46 11.49
CA GLU A 23 9.79 11.26 10.09
C GLU A 23 9.26 9.90 9.59
N PRO A 24 8.24 9.89 8.72
CA PRO A 24 7.82 8.67 8.03
C PRO A 24 9.00 8.06 7.25
N GLN A 25 9.03 6.73 7.10
CA GLN A 25 10.18 5.96 6.63
C GLN A 25 11.38 5.92 7.59
N TYR A 26 11.09 5.90 8.90
CA TYR A 26 12.00 5.30 9.88
C TYR A 26 11.95 3.77 9.74
N PHE A 27 13.12 3.13 9.65
CA PHE A 27 13.24 1.68 9.42
C PHE A 27 13.79 0.99 10.66
N TYR A 28 13.18 -0.13 11.04
CA TYR A 28 13.54 -0.93 12.20
C TYR A 28 13.54 -2.42 11.85
N GLY A 29 14.55 -3.16 12.33
CA GLY A 29 14.65 -4.60 12.13
C GLY A 29 16.09 -5.07 12.02
N ASP A 30 16.26 -6.33 11.62
CA ASP A 30 17.56 -6.91 11.34
C ASP A 30 18.10 -6.46 9.97
N GLU A 31 19.42 -6.55 9.79
CA GLU A 31 20.08 -6.16 8.53
C GLU A 31 19.48 -6.92 7.34
N GLY A 32 18.95 -6.16 6.37
CA GLY A 32 18.28 -6.69 5.18
C GLY A 32 16.83 -7.14 5.39
N HIS A 33 16.25 -6.92 6.57
CA HIS A 33 14.85 -7.18 6.91
C HIS A 33 14.29 -6.02 7.75
N GLU A 34 14.72 -4.80 7.46
CA GLU A 34 14.23 -3.61 8.13
C GLU A 34 12.86 -3.21 7.56
N TYR A 35 11.90 -2.98 8.45
CA TYR A 35 10.56 -2.58 8.09
C TYR A 35 10.31 -1.13 8.50
N GLY A 36 9.56 -0.41 7.68
CA GLY A 36 9.25 0.98 7.91
C GLY A 36 7.91 1.37 7.30
N VAL A 37 7.29 2.39 7.88
CA VAL A 37 6.06 2.96 7.34
C VAL A 37 6.42 3.78 6.10
N CYS A 38 5.98 3.32 4.93
CA CYS A 38 6.34 3.90 3.63
C CYS A 38 5.10 4.38 2.88
N PRO A 39 5.19 5.49 2.14
CA PRO A 39 4.09 5.91 1.31
C PRO A 39 4.06 5.06 0.03
N PHE A 40 2.85 4.75 -0.42
CA PHE A 40 2.63 3.84 -1.54
C PHE A 40 1.49 4.31 -2.44
N ILE A 41 1.43 3.75 -3.64
CA ILE A 41 0.24 3.75 -4.49
C ILE A 41 0.10 2.38 -5.17
N THR A 42 -1.12 1.86 -5.19
CA THR A 42 -1.44 0.57 -5.81
C THR A 42 -2.60 0.70 -6.79
N PHE A 43 -2.41 0.16 -7.99
CA PHE A 43 -3.37 0.12 -9.08
C PHE A 43 -3.85 -1.32 -9.27
N TYR A 44 -5.16 -1.53 -9.25
CA TYR A 44 -5.83 -2.81 -9.51
C TYR A 44 -6.57 -2.72 -10.84
N VAL A 45 -6.03 -3.38 -11.86
CA VAL A 45 -6.49 -3.31 -13.25
C VAL A 45 -7.25 -4.58 -13.60
N TYR A 46 -8.52 -4.43 -13.97
CA TYR A 46 -9.27 -5.48 -14.63
C TYR A 46 -8.98 -5.47 -16.13
N HIS A 47 -8.72 -6.63 -16.72
CA HIS A 47 -8.41 -6.76 -18.14
C HIS A 47 -8.90 -8.08 -18.74
N ASP A 48 -8.90 -8.16 -20.06
CA ASP A 48 -9.09 -9.40 -20.80
C ASP A 48 -7.78 -10.07 -21.24
N ASP A 49 -7.82 -11.37 -21.50
CA ASP A 49 -6.65 -12.14 -21.93
C ASP A 49 -5.96 -11.55 -23.18
N ALA A 50 -6.71 -10.91 -24.08
CA ALA A 50 -6.16 -10.29 -25.29
C ALA A 50 -5.38 -9.00 -24.98
N GLN A 51 -5.63 -8.36 -23.85
CA GLN A 51 -4.94 -7.17 -23.37
C GLN A 51 -3.61 -7.49 -22.66
N PHE A 52 -3.29 -8.76 -22.37
CA PHE A 52 -2.12 -9.16 -21.57
C PHE A 52 -0.81 -8.49 -22.03
N LEU A 53 -0.46 -8.61 -23.31
CA LEU A 53 0.79 -8.03 -23.83
C LEU A 53 0.79 -6.50 -23.83
N SER A 54 -0.36 -5.89 -24.16
CA SER A 54 -0.50 -4.43 -24.12
C SER A 54 -0.32 -3.90 -22.70
N LEU A 55 -0.82 -4.61 -21.69
CA LEU A 55 -0.60 -4.25 -20.28
C LEU A 55 0.85 -4.47 -19.86
N CYS A 56 1.51 -5.55 -20.28
CA CYS A 56 2.95 -5.73 -20.05
C CYS A 56 3.75 -4.53 -20.59
N ASP A 57 3.46 -4.09 -21.82
CA ASP A 57 4.12 -2.92 -22.41
C ASP A 57 3.91 -1.65 -21.59
N LYS A 58 2.67 -1.41 -21.11
CA LYS A 58 2.35 -0.27 -20.24
C LYS A 58 3.13 -0.34 -18.92
N MET A 59 3.19 -1.50 -18.26
CA MET A 59 3.92 -1.67 -16.99
C MET A 59 5.42 -1.44 -17.18
N ILE A 60 6.00 -1.93 -18.29
CA ILE A 60 7.41 -1.70 -18.64
C ILE A 60 7.69 -0.20 -18.85
N ASP A 61 6.79 0.52 -19.53
CA ASP A 61 6.97 1.95 -19.79
C ASP A 61 6.79 2.79 -18.52
N ILE A 62 5.87 2.41 -17.63
CA ILE A 62 5.72 3.03 -16.31
C ILE A 62 7.00 2.82 -15.48
N HIS A 63 7.50 1.58 -15.41
CA HIS A 63 8.75 1.25 -14.72
C HIS A 63 9.92 2.11 -15.21
N ARG A 64 10.11 2.20 -16.53
CA ARG A 64 11.18 3.02 -17.14
C ARG A 64 10.99 4.52 -16.90
N ARG A 65 9.75 5.00 -16.77
CA ARG A 65 9.49 6.39 -16.42
C ARG A 65 9.83 6.65 -14.95
N LEU A 66 9.40 5.76 -14.06
CA LEU A 66 9.71 5.84 -12.63
C LEU A 66 11.22 5.81 -12.39
N GLU A 67 11.96 4.92 -13.05
CA GLU A 67 13.42 4.82 -12.96
C GLU A 67 14.14 6.14 -13.30
N ARG A 68 13.56 6.98 -14.17
CA ARG A 68 14.12 8.31 -14.49
C ARG A 68 13.77 9.39 -13.46
N MET A 69 12.79 9.15 -12.60
CA MET A 69 12.31 10.10 -11.59
C MET A 69 12.95 9.87 -10.22
N ILE A 70 13.30 8.62 -9.89
CA ILE A 70 13.85 8.27 -8.58
C ILE A 70 15.21 8.95 -8.34
N ASP A 71 15.42 9.41 -7.10
CA ASP A 71 16.66 10.04 -6.63
C ASP A 71 17.69 9.03 -6.11
N SER A 72 17.34 7.75 -6.08
CA SER A 72 18.18 6.62 -5.68
C SER A 72 18.00 5.49 -6.70
N PRO A 73 19.06 4.99 -7.36
CA PRO A 73 18.92 3.92 -8.33
C PRO A 73 18.50 2.62 -7.66
N TYR A 74 17.80 1.76 -8.41
CA TYR A 74 17.53 0.41 -7.97
C TYR A 74 18.83 -0.36 -7.71
N ARG A 75 18.85 -1.15 -6.63
CA ARG A 75 19.94 -2.04 -6.26
C ARG A 75 19.62 -3.48 -6.58
N LYS A 76 18.36 -3.89 -6.45
CA LYS A 76 17.89 -5.24 -6.82
C LYS A 76 16.81 -5.18 -7.88
N VAL A 77 16.87 -6.12 -8.81
CA VAL A 77 15.89 -6.29 -9.90
C VAL A 77 15.48 -7.76 -9.98
N TRP A 78 14.19 -8.00 -10.10
CA TRP A 78 13.63 -9.33 -10.27
C TRP A 78 13.77 -9.82 -11.71
N LYS A 79 14.27 -11.04 -11.87
CA LYS A 79 14.26 -11.74 -13.15
C LYS A 79 13.12 -12.75 -13.17
N ASP A 80 12.05 -12.36 -13.85
CA ASP A 80 10.83 -13.15 -14.06
C ASP A 80 11.10 -14.60 -14.47
N ALA A 81 11.90 -14.82 -15.52
CA ALA A 81 12.15 -16.16 -16.07
C ALA A 81 12.79 -17.16 -15.10
N THR A 82 13.49 -16.69 -14.06
CA THR A 82 14.15 -17.54 -13.04
C THR A 82 13.55 -17.35 -11.66
N GLU A 83 12.57 -16.45 -11.53
CA GLU A 83 11.93 -16.10 -10.27
C GLU A 83 12.96 -15.79 -9.16
N THR A 84 13.94 -14.93 -9.48
CA THR A 84 15.08 -14.64 -8.59
C THR A 84 15.50 -13.18 -8.68
N TRP A 85 15.92 -12.61 -7.55
CA TRP A 85 16.50 -11.27 -7.46
C TRP A 85 17.98 -11.24 -7.83
N PHE A 86 18.38 -10.25 -8.62
CA PHE A 86 19.76 -9.97 -9.00
C PHE A 86 20.15 -8.54 -8.65
N GLU A 87 21.46 -8.28 -8.55
CA GLU A 87 21.97 -6.91 -8.51
C GLU A 87 21.56 -6.16 -9.79
N ALA A 88 21.22 -4.88 -9.65
CA ALA A 88 20.99 -4.01 -10.78
C ALA A 88 22.26 -3.96 -11.67
N GLY A 89 22.05 -4.13 -12.99
CA GLY A 89 23.15 -4.21 -13.96
C GLY A 89 23.80 -5.59 -14.11
N ASP A 90 23.34 -6.63 -13.40
CA ASP A 90 23.83 -8.00 -13.63
C ASP A 90 23.55 -8.45 -15.08
N LYS A 91 24.58 -8.98 -15.75
CA LYS A 91 24.52 -9.47 -17.14
C LYS A 91 23.48 -10.56 -17.39
N ARG A 92 22.97 -11.22 -16.33
CA ARG A 92 21.93 -12.25 -16.40
C ARG A 92 20.53 -11.65 -16.51
N LEU A 93 20.36 -10.36 -16.21
CA LEU A 93 19.10 -9.65 -16.38
C LEU A 93 18.77 -9.51 -17.87
N PRO A 94 17.48 -9.63 -18.25
CA PRO A 94 17.06 -9.47 -19.63
C PRO A 94 17.24 -8.02 -20.09
N THR A 95 17.75 -7.82 -21.31
CA THR A 95 17.84 -6.49 -21.94
C THR A 95 16.55 -6.09 -22.67
N ASP A 96 15.68 -7.06 -22.97
CA ASP A 96 14.38 -6.83 -23.62
C ASP A 96 13.25 -7.45 -22.78
N LEU A 97 12.68 -6.65 -21.88
CA LEU A 97 11.52 -7.04 -21.06
C LEU A 97 10.28 -7.40 -21.90
N ARG A 98 10.12 -6.82 -23.10
CA ARG A 98 8.98 -7.14 -23.97
C ARG A 98 9.12 -8.54 -24.55
N ALA A 99 10.35 -8.99 -24.81
CA ALA A 99 10.60 -10.38 -25.20
C ALA A 99 10.30 -11.36 -24.06
N GLU A 100 10.60 -10.99 -22.82
CA GLU A 100 10.23 -11.81 -21.66
C GLU A 100 8.71 -11.88 -21.46
N ALA A 101 7.98 -10.77 -21.61
CA ALA A 101 6.52 -10.77 -21.57
C ALA A 101 5.88 -11.71 -22.62
N ARG A 102 6.42 -11.73 -23.85
CA ARG A 102 5.97 -12.67 -24.89
C ARG A 102 6.21 -14.13 -24.48
N LYS A 103 7.38 -14.43 -23.89
CA LYS A 103 7.69 -15.78 -23.39
C LYS A 103 6.80 -16.19 -22.22
N ALA A 104 6.43 -15.25 -21.35
CA ALA A 104 5.50 -15.50 -20.25
C ALA A 104 4.12 -15.90 -20.81
N LEU A 105 3.60 -15.13 -21.77
CA LEU A 105 2.36 -15.46 -22.47
C LEU A 105 2.40 -16.84 -23.14
N ASP A 106 3.46 -17.14 -23.90
CA ASP A 106 3.61 -18.43 -24.60
C ASP A 106 3.64 -19.63 -23.64
N ARG A 107 4.05 -19.41 -22.39
CA ARG A 107 4.10 -20.41 -21.32
C ARG A 107 2.84 -20.43 -20.45
N GLY A 108 1.88 -19.54 -20.72
CA GLY A 108 0.73 -19.33 -19.86
C GLY A 108 1.16 -18.99 -18.43
N LYS A 109 2.14 -18.11 -18.27
CA LYS A 109 2.60 -17.58 -16.97
C LYS A 109 2.23 -16.10 -16.84
N GLU A 110 2.16 -15.64 -15.59
CA GLU A 110 2.17 -14.21 -15.27
C GLU A 110 3.47 -13.56 -15.69
N PHE A 111 3.48 -12.23 -15.78
CA PHE A 111 4.67 -11.44 -16.06
C PHE A 111 4.92 -10.42 -14.96
N TRP A 112 6.15 -10.43 -14.43
CA TRP A 112 6.54 -9.56 -13.32
C TRP A 112 7.58 -8.52 -13.71
N VAL A 113 7.37 -7.29 -13.26
CA VAL A 113 8.40 -6.22 -13.23
C VAL A 113 8.57 -5.78 -11.79
N ARG A 114 9.70 -6.15 -11.17
CA ARG A 114 10.00 -5.77 -9.78
C ARG A 114 11.39 -5.20 -9.63
N ALA A 115 11.50 -4.13 -8.86
CA ALA A 115 12.78 -3.50 -8.55
C ALA A 115 12.71 -2.76 -7.21
N THR A 116 13.85 -2.64 -6.55
CA THR A 116 13.99 -1.93 -5.27
C THR A 116 15.34 -1.28 -5.11
N ASP A 117 15.38 -0.17 -4.37
CA ASP A 117 16.60 0.51 -3.97
C ASP A 117 17.28 -0.07 -2.72
N MET A 118 16.75 -1.18 -2.17
CA MET A 118 17.32 -1.87 -1.01
C MET A 118 18.27 -3.01 -1.40
N ASP A 119 19.24 -3.29 -0.52
CA ASP A 119 20.19 -4.40 -0.68
C ASP A 119 19.52 -5.77 -0.48
N SER A 120 18.35 -5.79 0.15
CA SER A 120 17.50 -6.97 0.31
C SER A 120 16.09 -6.65 -0.18
N PRO A 121 15.49 -7.54 -1.00
CA PRO A 121 14.09 -7.39 -1.42
C PRO A 121 13.08 -7.65 -0.29
N LEU A 122 13.56 -8.00 0.91
CA LEU A 122 12.74 -8.28 2.09
C LEU A 122 12.59 -7.07 3.01
N ALA A 123 13.48 -6.08 2.88
CA ALA A 123 13.37 -4.82 3.60
C ALA A 123 12.32 -3.90 2.95
N SER A 124 11.68 -3.05 3.76
CA SER A 124 10.91 -1.91 3.26
C SER A 124 11.84 -0.98 2.47
N ALA A 125 11.35 -0.51 1.33
CA ALA A 125 12.13 0.32 0.43
C ALA A 125 11.76 1.80 0.51
N ARG A 126 12.70 2.66 0.13
CA ARG A 126 12.37 4.05 -0.18
C ARG A 126 11.80 4.15 -1.58
N TRP A 127 12.31 3.33 -2.51
CA TRP A 127 11.74 3.18 -3.83
C TRP A 127 11.58 1.70 -4.17
N ALA A 128 10.35 1.31 -4.48
CA ALA A 128 10.06 -0.01 -5.01
C ALA A 128 8.99 0.07 -6.09
N ILE A 129 9.03 -0.89 -6.99
CA ILE A 129 7.96 -1.18 -7.93
C ILE A 129 7.72 -2.69 -7.91
N ASP A 130 6.45 -3.09 -7.81
CA ASP A 130 5.99 -4.46 -7.96
C ASP A 130 4.80 -4.45 -8.93
N ALA A 131 5.04 -4.87 -10.17
CA ALA A 131 4.00 -5.00 -11.17
C ALA A 131 3.80 -6.48 -11.54
N GLN A 132 2.56 -6.94 -11.43
CA GLN A 132 2.10 -8.27 -11.79
C GLN A 132 1.05 -8.17 -12.89
N VAL A 133 1.38 -8.62 -14.10
CA VAL A 133 0.37 -8.84 -15.14
C VAL A 133 -0.11 -10.28 -15.04
N THR A 134 -1.31 -10.48 -14.50
CA THR A 134 -1.85 -11.83 -14.31
C THR A 134 -2.31 -12.43 -15.64
N ASN A 135 -2.09 -13.73 -15.77
CA ASN A 135 -2.62 -14.58 -16.83
C ASN A 135 -4.01 -15.15 -16.48
N CYS A 136 -4.51 -14.93 -15.25
CA CYS A 136 -5.81 -15.38 -14.76
C CYS A 136 -6.79 -14.20 -14.67
N SER A 137 -6.96 -13.45 -15.76
CA SER A 137 -7.75 -12.20 -15.75
C SER A 137 -9.26 -12.40 -15.51
N ALA A 138 -9.71 -13.66 -15.41
CA ALA A 138 -11.06 -14.01 -15.00
C ALA A 138 -11.26 -14.02 -13.48
N MET A 139 -10.20 -14.13 -12.69
CA MET A 139 -10.25 -14.24 -11.23
C MET A 139 -9.40 -13.19 -10.52
N ASP A 140 -8.36 -12.65 -11.14
CA ASP A 140 -7.43 -11.75 -10.46
C ASP A 140 -7.29 -10.43 -11.22
N TYR A 141 -7.03 -9.36 -10.46
CA TYR A 141 -6.58 -8.10 -11.01
C TYR A 141 -5.09 -8.21 -11.42
N THR A 142 -4.73 -7.53 -12.50
CA THR A 142 -3.35 -7.09 -12.72
C THR A 142 -3.03 -5.99 -11.72
N THR A 143 -1.85 -6.04 -11.10
CA THR A 143 -1.49 -5.09 -10.04
C THR A 143 -0.22 -4.32 -10.40
N LEU A 144 -0.18 -3.05 -10.00
CA LEU A 144 1.03 -2.25 -9.98
C LEU A 144 1.08 -1.57 -8.61
N LYS A 145 2.11 -1.84 -7.84
CA LYS A 145 2.38 -1.17 -6.56
C LYS A 145 3.69 -0.42 -6.65
N ILE A 146 3.69 0.82 -6.15
CA ILE A 146 4.87 1.67 -6.10
C ILE A 146 5.02 2.19 -4.67
N THR A 147 6.14 1.88 -4.04
CA THR A 147 6.60 2.54 -2.81
C THR A 147 7.50 3.70 -3.21
N PHE A 148 7.32 4.86 -2.59
CA PHE A 148 8.07 6.06 -2.94
C PHE A 148 8.70 6.75 -1.74
N ARG A 149 9.73 7.58 -1.98
CA ARG A 149 10.45 8.26 -0.91
C ARG A 149 9.64 9.47 -0.45
N HIS A 150 9.23 9.48 0.81
CA HIS A 150 8.42 10.53 1.41
C HIS A 150 9.09 11.91 1.31
N SER A 151 10.39 12.00 1.65
CA SER A 151 11.14 13.27 1.57
C SER A 151 11.21 13.80 0.13
N TRP A 152 11.40 12.91 -0.85
CA TRP A 152 11.38 13.29 -2.27
C TRP A 152 10.00 13.78 -2.68
N TYR A 153 8.94 13.05 -2.30
CA TYR A 153 7.55 13.44 -2.60
C TYR A 153 7.21 14.82 -2.05
N VAL A 154 7.62 15.14 -0.82
CA VAL A 154 7.35 16.45 -0.19
C VAL A 154 7.91 17.59 -1.04
N GLU A 155 9.08 17.41 -1.64
CA GLU A 155 9.74 18.39 -2.51
C GLU A 155 9.21 18.39 -3.96
N HIS A 156 8.67 17.26 -4.43
CA HIS A 156 8.32 17.03 -5.85
C HIS A 156 6.82 16.70 -6.06
N ARG A 157 5.93 17.19 -5.18
CA ARG A 157 4.48 16.86 -5.20
C ARG A 157 3.81 17.01 -6.57
N ARG A 158 4.14 18.07 -7.31
CA ARG A 158 3.58 18.31 -8.65
C ARG A 158 4.02 17.24 -9.64
N GLU A 159 5.31 16.93 -9.65
CA GLU A 159 5.88 15.92 -10.55
C GLU A 159 5.32 14.53 -10.24
N TRP A 160 5.23 14.17 -8.95
CA TRP A 160 4.57 12.95 -8.52
C TRP A 160 3.12 12.87 -8.98
N ARG A 161 2.35 13.96 -8.80
CA ARG A 161 0.95 14.00 -9.24
C ARG A 161 0.80 13.83 -10.74
N GLU A 162 1.63 14.50 -11.54
CA GLU A 162 1.64 14.35 -13.00
C GLU A 162 1.98 12.91 -13.44
N PHE A 163 2.86 12.24 -12.69
CA PHE A 163 3.15 10.82 -12.89
C PHE A 163 1.95 9.93 -12.54
N VAL A 164 1.33 10.12 -11.38
CA VAL A 164 0.16 9.34 -10.94
C VAL A 164 -1.01 9.50 -11.91
N LEU A 165 -1.37 10.73 -12.29
CA LEU A 165 -2.46 10.97 -13.25
C LEU A 165 -2.20 10.31 -14.61
N ALA A 166 -0.95 10.35 -15.09
CA ALA A 166 -0.59 9.67 -16.32
C ALA A 166 -0.71 8.15 -16.19
N CYS A 167 -0.36 7.57 -15.04
CA CYS A 167 -0.56 6.14 -14.78
C CYS A 167 -2.05 5.79 -14.75
N LEU A 168 -2.88 6.60 -14.09
CA LEU A 168 -4.34 6.42 -14.03
C LEU A 168 -4.98 6.45 -15.43
N HIS A 169 -4.58 7.40 -16.29
CA HIS A 169 -5.04 7.44 -17.68
C HIS A 169 -4.53 6.27 -18.53
N LEU A 170 -3.30 5.81 -18.30
CA LEU A 170 -2.71 4.74 -19.09
C LEU A 170 -3.27 3.36 -18.73
N LEU A 171 -3.45 3.10 -17.44
CA LEU A 171 -3.88 1.81 -16.90
C LEU A 171 -5.39 1.69 -16.76
N GLU A 172 -6.08 2.82 -16.56
CA GLU A 172 -7.52 2.88 -16.33
C GLU A 172 -8.01 1.84 -15.30
N PRO A 173 -7.37 1.76 -14.11
CA PRO A 173 -7.63 0.70 -13.16
C PRO A 173 -9.08 0.74 -12.68
N GLU A 174 -9.57 -0.38 -12.18
CA GLU A 174 -10.88 -0.42 -11.54
C GLU A 174 -10.82 0.11 -10.11
N GLN A 175 -9.70 -0.13 -9.41
CA GLN A 175 -9.44 0.44 -8.09
C GLN A 175 -8.01 0.97 -8.03
N CYS A 176 -7.81 2.06 -7.30
CA CYS A 176 -6.49 2.57 -7.01
C CYS A 176 -6.52 3.18 -5.61
N TYR A 177 -5.46 2.96 -4.83
CA TYR A 177 -5.34 3.45 -3.46
C TYR A 177 -3.94 3.98 -3.22
N SER A 178 -3.84 5.03 -2.41
CA SER A 178 -2.56 5.59 -2.00
C SER A 178 -2.65 6.10 -0.57
N GLY A 179 -1.54 6.00 0.16
CA GLY A 179 -1.46 6.32 1.58
C GLY A 179 -0.11 5.91 2.13
N PHE A 180 -0.08 5.55 3.41
CA PHE A 180 1.06 4.90 4.05
C PHE A 180 0.73 3.46 4.39
N GLU A 181 1.73 2.59 4.38
CA GLU A 181 1.64 1.19 4.76
C GLU A 181 2.95 0.75 5.42
N ILE A 182 3.02 -0.49 5.93
CA ILE A 182 4.33 -1.11 6.14
C ILE A 182 4.89 -1.47 4.77
N GLY A 183 5.97 -0.80 4.37
CA GLY A 183 6.48 -0.90 3.01
C GLY A 183 6.87 -2.33 2.67
N ASN A 184 6.28 -2.89 1.62
CA ASN A 184 6.65 -4.20 1.12
C ASN A 184 7.13 -4.10 -0.34
N THR A 185 8.24 -4.77 -0.61
CA THR A 185 9.02 -4.55 -1.83
C THR A 185 8.73 -5.63 -2.90
N ALA A 186 8.19 -6.76 -2.46
CA ALA A 186 7.54 -7.74 -3.32
C ALA A 186 6.54 -8.59 -2.54
N THR A 187 5.35 -8.70 -3.11
CA THR A 187 4.32 -9.64 -2.70
C THR A 187 4.87 -11.08 -2.78
N GLY A 188 4.95 -11.78 -1.64
CA GLY A 188 5.18 -13.24 -1.60
C GLY A 188 6.48 -13.74 -1.00
N VAL A 189 7.16 -13.01 -0.11
CA VAL A 189 8.29 -13.58 0.66
C VAL A 189 8.02 -13.57 2.15
N MET A 190 8.65 -14.49 2.90
CA MET A 190 8.53 -14.73 4.34
C MET A 190 8.60 -13.48 5.25
N GLY A 191 8.93 -12.29 4.75
CA GLY A 191 8.78 -11.03 5.47
C GLY A 191 7.32 -10.56 5.68
N ALA A 192 6.37 -11.26 5.07
CA ALA A 192 4.94 -11.05 5.30
C ALA A 192 4.56 -11.27 6.78
N TYR A 193 5.26 -12.17 7.48
CA TYR A 193 4.97 -12.48 8.87
C TYR A 193 5.24 -11.28 9.79
N GLU A 194 6.43 -10.68 9.74
CA GLU A 194 6.79 -9.53 10.57
C GLU A 194 6.07 -8.25 10.13
N SER A 195 5.82 -8.08 8.83
CA SER A 195 5.04 -6.94 8.33
C SER A 195 3.61 -6.95 8.87
N ASP A 196 2.92 -8.11 8.88
CA ASP A 196 1.57 -8.24 9.42
C ASP A 196 1.51 -7.85 10.92
N VAL A 197 2.54 -8.23 11.68
CA VAL A 197 2.67 -7.86 13.10
C VAL A 197 2.84 -6.34 13.24
N MET A 198 3.71 -5.74 12.44
CA MET A 198 3.93 -4.29 12.44
C MET A 198 2.70 -3.51 11.99
N GLU A 199 1.97 -3.99 10.99
CA GLU A 199 0.71 -3.39 10.55
C GLU A 199 -0.30 -3.35 11.69
N ARG A 200 -0.46 -4.48 12.39
CA ARG A 200 -1.37 -4.56 13.54
C ARG A 200 -0.93 -3.64 14.67
N ILE A 201 0.36 -3.58 15.00
CA ILE A 201 0.90 -2.67 16.03
C ILE A 201 0.65 -1.21 15.61
N CYS A 202 0.98 -0.84 14.37
CA CYS A 202 0.86 0.53 13.90
C CYS A 202 -0.60 0.99 13.77
N ALA A 203 -1.53 0.09 13.49
CA ALA A 203 -2.96 0.37 13.44
C ALA A 203 -3.53 0.88 14.77
N ASP A 204 -2.88 0.59 15.89
CA ASP A 204 -3.24 1.13 17.20
C ASP A 204 -2.78 2.59 17.42
N HIS A 205 -1.90 3.10 16.55
CA HIS A 205 -1.21 4.37 16.72
C HIS A 205 -1.45 5.35 15.57
N PHE A 206 -1.87 4.86 14.40
CA PHE A 206 -2.04 5.64 13.18
C PHE A 206 -3.31 5.25 12.46
N TYR A 207 -4.28 6.16 12.34
CA TYR A 207 -5.48 5.91 11.54
C TYR A 207 -5.20 5.90 10.02
N GLY A 208 -4.17 6.61 9.60
CA GLY A 208 -3.77 6.79 8.20
C GLY A 208 -2.88 5.68 7.64
N LEU A 209 -2.52 4.70 8.46
CA LEU A 209 -1.94 3.46 7.95
C LEU A 209 -3.00 2.74 7.11
N ASP A 210 -2.55 2.13 6.03
CA ASP A 210 -3.31 1.26 5.16
C ASP A 210 -2.66 -0.13 5.14
N ILE A 211 -3.43 -1.12 4.71
CA ILE A 211 -2.98 -2.52 4.61
C ILE A 211 -3.27 -2.97 3.19
N ASP A 212 -2.20 -3.24 2.44
CA ASP A 212 -2.27 -3.52 1.02
C ASP A 212 -1.36 -4.70 0.65
N HIS A 213 -2.01 -5.85 0.45
CA HIS A 213 -1.36 -7.09 0.07
C HIS A 213 -1.87 -7.55 -1.30
N PRO A 214 -1.43 -6.96 -2.43
CA PRO A 214 -2.03 -7.24 -3.75
C PRO A 214 -2.11 -8.73 -4.13
N GLY A 215 -1.08 -9.50 -3.76
CA GLY A 215 -1.05 -10.96 -4.01
C GLY A 215 -2.15 -11.74 -3.28
N ASP A 216 -2.63 -11.23 -2.16
CA ASP A 216 -3.79 -11.78 -1.45
C ASP A 216 -5.06 -11.03 -1.84
N MET A 217 -5.11 -9.72 -1.76
CA MET A 217 -6.34 -8.95 -1.94
C MET A 217 -6.90 -8.95 -3.38
N GLY A 218 -6.10 -9.35 -4.37
CA GLY A 218 -6.32 -9.13 -5.81
C GLY A 218 -7.47 -9.89 -6.50
N PHE A 219 -8.22 -10.76 -5.81
CA PHE A 219 -9.33 -11.49 -6.45
C PHE A 219 -10.47 -10.55 -6.90
N GLN A 220 -10.96 -10.76 -8.12
CA GLN A 220 -12.12 -10.12 -8.75
C GLN A 220 -13.01 -11.15 -9.44
N TYR A 221 -14.29 -10.82 -9.61
CA TYR A 221 -15.31 -11.80 -10.02
C TYR A 221 -16.04 -11.46 -11.33
N HIS A 222 -15.58 -10.49 -12.12
CA HIS A 222 -16.34 -9.94 -13.26
C HIS A 222 -16.82 -10.98 -14.28
N ARG A 223 -16.05 -12.08 -14.43
CA ARG A 223 -16.36 -13.18 -15.36
C ARG A 223 -16.94 -14.41 -14.69
N ASN A 224 -17.25 -14.34 -13.40
CA ASN A 224 -17.82 -15.46 -12.69
C ASN A 224 -19.30 -15.61 -13.07
N GLU A 225 -19.60 -16.55 -13.96
CA GLU A 225 -20.97 -16.87 -14.42
C GLU A 225 -21.93 -17.26 -13.29
N LYS A 226 -21.39 -17.73 -12.15
CA LYS A 226 -22.18 -18.09 -10.96
C LYS A 226 -22.40 -16.92 -10.01
N GLY A 227 -21.79 -15.76 -10.30
CA GLY A 227 -21.91 -14.55 -9.48
C GLY A 227 -21.31 -14.68 -8.08
N TRP A 228 -20.42 -15.66 -7.84
CA TRP A 228 -19.77 -15.78 -6.53
C TRP A 228 -18.76 -14.65 -6.34
N VAL A 229 -18.85 -14.01 -5.17
CA VAL A 229 -18.01 -12.91 -4.72
C VAL A 229 -17.28 -13.38 -3.46
N ASN A 230 -15.97 -13.21 -3.41
CA ASN A 230 -15.20 -13.46 -2.19
C ASN A 230 -15.30 -12.22 -1.28
N PRO A 231 -16.02 -12.27 -0.15
CA PRO A 231 -16.19 -11.11 0.73
C PRO A 231 -14.86 -10.59 1.32
N ALA A 232 -13.81 -11.43 1.33
CA ALA A 232 -12.51 -11.11 1.90
C ALA A 232 -11.49 -10.58 0.89
N ARG A 233 -11.92 -10.19 -0.31
CA ARG A 233 -11.03 -9.74 -1.40
C ARG A 233 -11.63 -8.52 -2.13
N LEU A 234 -10.80 -7.76 -2.85
CA LEU A 234 -11.18 -6.45 -3.40
C LEU A 234 -12.28 -6.50 -4.46
N GLY A 235 -12.54 -7.65 -5.08
CA GLY A 235 -13.72 -7.83 -5.92
C GLY A 235 -15.02 -7.48 -5.18
N ALA A 236 -15.12 -7.73 -3.87
CA ALA A 236 -16.35 -7.51 -3.10
C ALA A 236 -16.69 -6.06 -2.81
N GLY A 237 -15.70 -5.15 -2.78
CA GLY A 237 -15.93 -3.77 -2.38
C GLY A 237 -14.68 -2.91 -2.38
N LEU A 238 -14.88 -1.62 -2.11
CA LEU A 238 -13.79 -0.67 -1.94
C LEU A 238 -13.13 -0.81 -0.56
N ARG A 239 -11.83 -0.54 -0.48
CA ARG A 239 -11.12 -0.40 0.80
C ARG A 239 -11.37 0.98 1.42
N THR A 240 -11.31 1.05 2.74
CA THR A 240 -11.33 2.30 3.52
C THR A 240 -10.16 3.20 3.12
N PRO A 241 -10.40 4.38 2.52
CA PRO A 241 -9.33 5.23 2.02
C PRO A 241 -8.64 5.99 3.16
N THR A 242 -7.33 6.20 3.03
CA THR A 242 -6.50 6.97 3.97
C THR A 242 -6.00 8.28 3.37
N TRP A 243 -5.62 8.30 2.09
CA TRP A 243 -5.22 9.53 1.39
C TRP A 243 -5.79 9.65 -0.02
N GLY A 244 -5.39 8.77 -0.95
CA GLY A 244 -5.83 8.80 -2.34
C GLY A 244 -6.65 7.57 -2.69
N PHE A 245 -7.76 7.72 -3.41
CA PHE A 245 -8.51 6.58 -3.94
C PHE A 245 -9.25 6.89 -5.25
N LEU A 246 -9.52 5.85 -6.04
CA LEU A 246 -10.24 5.95 -7.31
C LEU A 246 -11.68 5.41 -7.20
N LEU A 247 -12.64 6.18 -7.69
CA LEU A 247 -13.96 5.68 -8.06
C LEU A 247 -14.00 5.44 -9.56
N SER A 248 -13.83 4.19 -9.99
CA SER A 248 -14.06 3.79 -11.37
C SER A 248 -15.56 3.75 -11.68
N PRO A 249 -15.96 3.73 -12.96
CA PRO A 249 -17.37 3.64 -13.34
C PRO A 249 -18.10 2.45 -12.70
N HIS A 250 -17.41 1.31 -12.53
CA HIS A 250 -17.98 0.12 -11.88
C HIS A 250 -18.44 0.41 -10.44
N TRP A 251 -17.57 1.00 -9.63
CA TRP A 251 -17.88 1.29 -8.22
C TRP A 251 -18.79 2.51 -8.08
N PHE A 252 -18.67 3.48 -8.98
CA PHE A 252 -19.55 4.63 -9.04
C PHE A 252 -21.01 4.22 -9.28
N ASP A 253 -21.25 3.28 -10.21
CA ASP A 253 -22.57 2.73 -10.47
C ASP A 253 -23.12 1.95 -9.27
N LYS A 254 -22.29 1.11 -8.63
CA LYS A 254 -22.69 0.35 -7.45
C LYS A 254 -23.07 1.25 -6.28
N LEU A 255 -22.44 2.41 -6.15
CA LEU A 255 -22.80 3.43 -5.15
C LEU A 255 -24.15 4.11 -5.49
N GLY A 256 -24.62 4.02 -6.73
CA GLY A 256 -25.84 4.71 -7.17
C GLY A 256 -25.72 6.24 -7.09
N LEU A 257 -24.51 6.76 -7.25
CA LEU A 257 -24.21 8.19 -7.23
C LEU A 257 -24.32 8.78 -8.63
N ASP A 258 -24.63 10.07 -8.68
CA ASP A 258 -24.36 10.92 -9.84
C ASP A 258 -23.23 11.90 -9.47
N GLU A 259 -22.73 12.63 -10.48
CA GLU A 259 -21.62 13.58 -10.26
C GLU A 259 -21.95 14.62 -9.18
N LEU A 260 -23.18 15.14 -9.20
CA LEU A 260 -23.61 16.15 -8.22
C LEU A 260 -23.47 15.60 -6.79
N ARG A 261 -23.99 14.40 -6.52
CA ARG A 261 -23.90 13.75 -5.20
C ARG A 261 -22.48 13.39 -4.80
N LEU A 262 -21.60 13.07 -5.76
CA LEU A 262 -20.16 12.89 -5.48
C LEU A 262 -19.56 14.18 -4.94
N TYR A 263 -19.75 15.30 -5.67
CA TYR A 263 -19.19 16.59 -5.28
C TYR A 263 -19.84 17.13 -3.99
N GLU A 264 -21.15 16.92 -3.78
CA GLU A 264 -21.83 17.28 -2.53
C GLU A 264 -21.33 16.44 -1.34
N GLY A 265 -21.14 15.13 -1.54
CA GLY A 265 -20.68 14.21 -0.50
C GLY A 265 -19.22 14.41 -0.09
N LEU A 266 -18.40 15.00 -0.96
CA LEU A 266 -16.98 15.30 -0.74
C LEU A 266 -16.70 16.82 -0.75
N ASN A 267 -17.69 17.63 -0.35
CA ASN A 267 -17.62 19.09 -0.40
C ASN A 267 -16.76 19.69 0.74
N ASP A 268 -15.46 19.42 0.73
CA ASP A 268 -14.45 20.04 1.59
C ASP A 268 -13.33 20.64 0.73
N ALA A 269 -12.93 21.87 1.01
CA ALA A 269 -11.94 22.60 0.22
C ALA A 269 -10.54 21.95 0.18
N ARG A 270 -10.24 21.04 1.10
CA ARG A 270 -8.99 20.26 1.13
C ARG A 270 -9.05 19.03 0.23
N ILE A 271 -10.24 18.55 -0.11
CA ILE A 271 -10.42 17.40 -1.00
C ILE A 271 -10.26 17.85 -2.45
N ARG A 272 -9.44 17.14 -3.21
CA ARG A 272 -9.33 17.31 -4.66
C ARG A 272 -9.97 16.13 -5.37
N ILE A 273 -10.75 16.42 -6.41
CA ILE A 273 -11.36 15.42 -7.28
C ILE A 273 -10.88 15.72 -8.70
N GLU A 274 -10.23 14.75 -9.32
CA GLU A 274 -9.83 14.79 -10.73
C GLU A 274 -10.76 13.86 -11.52
N ALA A 275 -11.50 14.43 -12.48
CA ALA A 275 -12.28 13.65 -13.42
C ALA A 275 -11.36 13.10 -14.51
N LEU A 276 -11.41 11.78 -14.72
CA LEU A 276 -10.53 11.05 -15.62
C LEU A 276 -11.37 10.35 -16.69
N PRO A 277 -11.58 10.98 -17.86
CA PRO A 277 -12.22 10.32 -19.00
C PRO A 277 -11.42 9.09 -19.41
N ARG A 278 -12.13 7.98 -19.62
CA ARG A 278 -11.58 6.69 -20.03
C ARG A 278 -11.73 6.50 -21.53
N GLY A 279 -10.67 6.06 -22.19
CA GLY A 279 -10.68 5.67 -23.58
C GLY A 279 -11.35 4.31 -23.82
N SER A 280 -11.34 3.40 -22.84
CA SER A 280 -11.88 2.04 -23.03
C SER A 280 -13.39 2.00 -23.25
N ASP A 281 -14.14 2.86 -22.55
CA ASP A 281 -15.61 2.82 -22.49
C ASP A 281 -16.27 4.21 -22.60
N GLY A 282 -15.48 5.29 -22.72
CA GLY A 282 -15.98 6.67 -22.79
C GLY A 282 -16.56 7.20 -21.49
N ARG A 283 -16.45 6.45 -20.37
CA ARG A 283 -16.95 6.84 -19.05
C ARG A 283 -15.87 7.57 -18.27
N THR A 284 -16.24 8.12 -17.11
CA THR A 284 -15.32 8.89 -16.26
C THR A 284 -15.02 8.13 -14.98
N SER A 285 -13.74 8.04 -14.62
CA SER A 285 -13.33 7.69 -13.25
C SER A 285 -13.05 8.97 -12.46
N TYR A 286 -13.13 8.93 -11.14
CA TYR A 286 -12.80 10.08 -10.28
C TYR A 286 -11.66 9.70 -9.33
N TRP A 287 -10.52 10.37 -9.48
CA TRP A 287 -9.42 10.25 -8.52
C TRP A 287 -9.61 11.29 -7.43
N ILE A 288 -9.67 10.82 -6.17
CA ILE A 288 -9.95 11.65 -5.01
C ILE A 288 -8.72 11.66 -4.10
N GLU A 289 -8.26 12.85 -3.74
CA GLU A 289 -7.15 13.07 -2.80
C GLU A 289 -7.67 13.79 -1.55
N LEU A 290 -7.45 13.20 -0.38
CA LEU A 290 -7.88 13.70 0.91
C LEU A 290 -6.81 14.59 1.54
N GLY A 291 -6.72 15.84 1.09
CA GLY A 291 -5.77 16.81 1.63
C GLY A 291 -4.31 16.40 1.42
N ASP A 292 -3.52 16.52 2.48
CA ASP A 292 -2.11 16.12 2.51
C ASP A 292 -1.98 14.66 2.95
N LEU A 293 -1.00 13.95 2.36
CA LEU A 293 -0.61 12.60 2.77
C LEU A 293 -0.19 12.61 4.25
N SER A 294 -0.88 11.84 5.09
CA SER A 294 -0.70 11.84 6.54
C SER A 294 -0.98 10.48 7.18
N LEU A 295 -0.31 10.19 8.30
CA LEU A 295 -0.50 8.99 9.10
C LEU A 295 -1.62 9.10 10.14
N TYR A 296 -2.10 10.32 10.42
CA TYR A 296 -3.14 10.60 11.43
C TYR A 296 -2.89 9.88 12.77
N PRO A 297 -1.89 10.34 13.57
CA PRO A 297 -1.65 9.82 14.91
C PRO A 297 -2.94 9.76 15.74
N VAL A 298 -3.17 8.63 16.42
CA VAL A 298 -4.43 8.41 17.16
C VAL A 298 -4.65 9.46 18.25
N GLU A 299 -3.58 9.96 18.87
CA GLU A 299 -3.66 11.00 19.89
C GLU A 299 -4.18 12.36 19.39
N ASP A 300 -4.16 12.60 18.07
CA ASP A 300 -4.65 13.83 17.45
C ASP A 300 -6.17 13.77 17.20
N GLY A 301 -6.80 12.64 17.49
CA GLY A 301 -8.21 12.39 17.26
C GLY A 301 -8.52 11.79 15.89
N VAL A 302 -9.80 11.51 15.65
CA VAL A 302 -10.25 10.89 14.40
C VAL A 302 -10.15 11.90 13.25
N PRO A 303 -9.48 11.57 12.13
CA PRO A 303 -9.30 12.52 11.03
C PRO A 303 -10.60 12.74 10.24
N GLU A 304 -10.92 14.01 9.97
CA GLU A 304 -12.17 14.41 9.34
C GLU A 304 -12.30 13.97 7.88
N LEU A 305 -11.25 14.14 7.05
CA LEU A 305 -11.34 13.86 5.61
C LEU A 305 -11.55 12.36 5.31
N PRO A 306 -10.83 11.42 5.96
CA PRO A 306 -11.13 10.00 5.85
C PRO A 306 -12.54 9.64 6.32
N VAL A 307 -13.10 10.31 7.35
CA VAL A 307 -14.49 10.09 7.77
C VAL A 307 -15.49 10.50 6.69
N ILE A 308 -15.29 11.65 6.05
CA ILE A 308 -16.12 12.12 4.93
C ILE A 308 -16.08 11.11 3.77
N ALA A 309 -14.88 10.71 3.34
CA ALA A 309 -14.69 9.77 2.25
C ALA A 309 -15.26 8.38 2.58
N ASN A 310 -15.02 7.89 3.80
CA ASN A 310 -15.54 6.61 4.27
C ASN A 310 -17.07 6.58 4.28
N ARG A 311 -17.72 7.67 4.70
CA ARG A 311 -19.18 7.79 4.66
C ARG A 311 -19.73 7.67 3.24
N LEU A 312 -19.06 8.29 2.25
CA LEU A 312 -19.45 8.19 0.85
C LEU A 312 -19.38 6.75 0.35
N ILE A 313 -18.27 6.05 0.62
CA ILE A 313 -18.02 4.71 0.06
C ILE A 313 -18.68 3.57 0.87
N ARG A 314 -19.16 3.85 2.09
CA ARG A 314 -19.70 2.84 3.02
C ARG A 314 -20.65 1.82 2.39
N PRO A 315 -21.58 2.20 1.48
CA PRO A 315 -22.52 1.25 0.88
C PRO A 315 -21.88 0.14 0.04
N VAL A 316 -20.65 0.35 -0.46
CA VAL A 316 -19.91 -0.62 -1.30
C VAL A 316 -18.56 -1.01 -0.70
N ARG A 317 -18.30 -0.63 0.56
CA ARG A 317 -17.02 -0.92 1.23
C ARG A 317 -16.91 -2.42 1.49
N CYS A 318 -15.72 -2.98 1.27
CA CYS A 318 -15.37 -4.35 1.64
C CYS A 318 -15.05 -4.39 3.14
N ASP A 319 -16.05 -4.69 3.97
CA ASP A 319 -15.88 -4.74 5.44
C ASP A 319 -15.08 -5.95 5.90
N ASP A 320 -15.19 -7.08 5.19
CA ASP A 320 -14.57 -8.36 5.57
C ASP A 320 -13.21 -8.60 4.89
N LEU A 321 -12.58 -7.54 4.34
CA LEU A 321 -11.31 -7.63 3.61
C LEU A 321 -10.26 -8.38 4.43
N ASN A 322 -9.62 -9.40 3.84
CA ASN A 322 -8.56 -10.13 4.52
C ASN A 322 -7.32 -9.23 4.66
N LEU A 323 -6.96 -8.90 5.90
CA LEU A 323 -5.82 -8.06 6.24
C LEU A 323 -4.55 -8.85 6.58
N LEU A 324 -4.61 -10.18 6.50
CA LEU A 324 -3.48 -11.06 6.76
C LEU A 324 -2.92 -11.60 5.44
N SER A 325 -1.60 -11.71 5.40
CA SER A 325 -0.89 -12.44 4.35
C SER A 325 -0.66 -13.90 4.75
N LEU A 326 -0.53 -14.18 6.06
CA LEU A 326 -0.33 -15.51 6.62
C LEU A 326 -1.16 -15.72 7.90
N ASP A 327 -1.81 -16.88 7.98
CA ASP A 327 -2.53 -17.30 9.18
C ASP A 327 -1.56 -17.47 10.37
N PRO A 328 -1.87 -16.93 11.57
CA PRO A 328 -1.10 -17.19 12.78
C PRO A 328 -1.16 -18.65 13.21
N TRP A 329 -0.13 -19.08 13.94
CA TRP A 329 -0.15 -20.32 14.71
C TRP A 329 -0.93 -20.12 16.02
N ASP A 330 -1.50 -21.21 16.57
CA ASP A 330 -2.32 -21.15 17.79
C ASP A 330 -1.59 -20.54 19.01
N ASP A 331 -0.26 -20.66 19.07
CA ASP A 331 0.60 -20.18 20.15
C ASP A 331 1.46 -18.96 19.77
N ASP A 332 1.15 -18.29 18.65
CA ASP A 332 1.83 -17.07 18.24
C ASP A 332 1.61 -15.93 19.27
N PRO A 333 2.66 -15.43 19.95
CA PRO A 333 2.52 -14.38 20.94
C PRO A 333 2.33 -12.99 20.32
N ASN A 334 2.44 -12.86 19.00
CA ASN A 334 2.44 -11.56 18.31
C ASN A 334 1.01 -11.08 17.98
N PRO A 335 0.75 -9.77 18.09
CA PRO A 335 -0.52 -9.23 17.70
C PRO A 335 -0.70 -9.33 16.18
N ARG A 336 -1.85 -9.84 15.75
CA ARG A 336 -2.28 -9.87 14.34
C ARG A 336 -3.69 -9.33 14.18
N PHE A 337 -4.05 -8.98 12.95
CA PHE A 337 -5.46 -8.88 12.61
C PHE A 337 -6.12 -10.26 12.68
N ASP A 338 -7.40 -10.26 12.96
CA ASP A 338 -8.22 -11.47 13.05
C ASP A 338 -9.64 -11.14 12.56
N PHE A 339 -10.51 -12.14 12.63
CA PHE A 339 -11.92 -12.00 12.23
C PHE A 339 -12.67 -10.89 12.97
N GLN A 340 -12.23 -10.47 14.16
CA GLN A 340 -12.91 -9.43 14.95
C GLN A 340 -12.31 -8.04 14.71
N SER A 341 -10.99 -7.94 14.67
CA SER A 341 -10.24 -6.71 14.54
C SER A 341 -10.18 -6.21 13.09
N GLY A 342 -10.20 -7.10 12.10
CA GLY A 342 -10.20 -6.72 10.68
C GLY A 342 -11.39 -5.84 10.28
N PRO A 343 -12.64 -6.30 10.50
CA PRO A 343 -13.82 -5.47 10.22
C PRO A 343 -13.87 -4.17 11.03
N ARG A 344 -13.36 -4.18 12.27
CA ARG A 344 -13.26 -2.95 13.10
C ARG A 344 -12.26 -1.96 12.52
N TRP A 345 -11.14 -2.43 11.98
CA TRP A 345 -10.16 -1.60 11.28
C TRP A 345 -10.70 -1.02 9.98
N MET A 346 -11.39 -1.84 9.18
CA MET A 346 -12.10 -1.38 7.98
C MET A 346 -13.15 -0.32 8.35
N GLY A 347 -13.88 -0.53 9.44
CA GLY A 347 -14.85 0.40 10.01
C GLY A 347 -14.29 1.52 10.87
N ARG A 348 -12.98 1.75 10.93
CA ARG A 348 -12.39 2.66 11.94
C ARG A 348 -12.90 4.11 11.88
N PHE A 349 -13.39 4.54 10.72
CA PHE A 349 -13.98 5.86 10.48
C PHE A 349 -15.51 5.89 10.49
N ASP A 350 -16.17 4.79 10.85
CA ASP A 350 -17.62 4.75 10.99
C ASP A 350 -18.07 5.56 12.21
N GLU A 351 -19.30 6.07 12.16
CA GLU A 351 -19.93 6.70 13.32
C GLU A 351 -20.05 5.67 14.46
N GLY A 352 -19.57 6.02 15.65
CA GLY A 352 -19.56 5.11 16.80
C GLY A 352 -18.46 4.04 16.76
N SER A 353 -17.54 4.08 15.78
CA SER A 353 -16.34 3.25 15.79
C SER A 353 -15.61 3.34 17.13
N ASP A 354 -15.16 2.20 17.64
CA ASP A 354 -14.44 2.06 18.91
C ASP A 354 -12.93 1.83 18.73
N TRP A 355 -12.44 1.80 17.48
CA TRP A 355 -11.03 1.55 17.18
C TRP A 355 -10.13 2.75 17.55
N PRO A 356 -8.91 2.51 18.08
CA PRO A 356 -8.41 1.23 18.59
C PRO A 356 -9.08 0.85 19.92
N THR A 357 -9.13 1.78 20.89
CA THR A 357 -10.03 1.76 22.06
C THR A 357 -10.36 3.20 22.49
N PRO A 358 -11.47 3.46 23.20
CA PRO A 358 -11.79 4.79 23.74
C PRO A 358 -10.68 5.40 24.61
N GLU A 359 -9.96 4.60 25.40
CA GLU A 359 -8.88 5.06 26.28
C GLU A 359 -7.67 5.54 25.49
N ARG A 360 -7.34 4.86 24.37
CA ARG A 360 -6.24 5.25 23.49
C ARG A 360 -6.57 6.49 22.64
N ARG A 361 -7.86 6.76 22.41
CA ARG A 361 -8.36 7.95 21.69
C ARG A 361 -8.37 9.22 22.54
N ALA A 362 -8.26 9.10 23.87
CA ALA A 362 -8.24 10.26 24.75
C ALA A 362 -6.97 11.10 24.49
N PRO A 363 -7.07 12.42 24.24
CA PRO A 363 -5.89 13.27 24.06
C PRO A 363 -4.96 13.13 25.27
N ARG A 364 -3.71 12.73 25.05
CA ARG A 364 -2.72 12.76 26.13
C ARG A 364 -2.47 14.23 26.48
N PRO A 365 -2.51 14.61 27.78
CA PRO A 365 -2.12 15.96 28.17
C PRO A 365 -0.67 16.22 27.70
N PRO A 366 -0.35 17.43 27.22
CA PRO A 366 0.98 17.74 26.73
C PRO A 366 2.01 17.41 27.82
N SER A 367 2.96 16.54 27.51
CA SER A 367 4.00 16.16 28.46
C SER A 367 4.80 17.41 28.83
N ALA A 368 4.77 17.80 30.12
CA ALA A 368 5.67 18.81 30.63
C ALA A 368 7.11 18.36 30.35
N SER A 369 7.85 19.15 29.58
CA SER A 369 9.25 18.92 29.29
C SER A 369 10.04 18.83 30.59
N ALA A 370 10.58 17.65 30.90
CA ALA A 370 11.45 17.47 32.05
C ALA A 370 12.77 18.25 31.81
N PRO A 371 13.27 19.02 32.79
CA PRO A 371 14.48 19.80 32.61
C PRO A 371 15.69 18.87 32.47
N GLY A 372 16.44 19.09 31.38
CA GLY A 372 17.60 18.28 31.00
C GLY A 372 18.66 18.20 32.09
N LYS A 373 19.05 16.98 32.45
CA LYS A 373 20.29 16.72 33.19
C LYS A 373 21.41 16.40 32.22
N LYS A 374 22.38 17.31 32.16
CA LYS A 374 23.73 17.05 31.62
C LYS A 374 24.47 16.08 32.55
N GLY A 375 25.12 15.05 31.99
CA GLY A 375 26.11 14.24 32.69
C GLY A 375 26.43 12.92 31.98
N ALA A 376 27.67 12.79 31.49
CA ALA A 376 28.30 11.65 30.81
C ALA A 376 28.34 10.36 31.68
N THR A 377 28.54 9.12 31.20
CA THR A 377 29.64 8.60 30.35
C THR A 377 29.34 7.18 29.85
N SER A 378 30.05 6.77 28.80
CA SER A 378 30.02 5.58 27.91
C SER A 378 29.93 4.15 28.47
N MET A 379 29.28 3.27 27.68
CA MET A 379 29.67 1.93 27.16
C MET A 379 28.38 1.33 26.55
N ASN A 380 28.26 0.69 25.38
CA ASN A 380 29.18 -0.01 24.50
C ASN A 380 28.59 0.04 23.08
N GLN A 381 29.39 0.39 22.07
CA GLN A 381 28.97 0.40 20.66
C GLN A 381 29.07 -1.01 20.06
N GLN A 382 27.95 -1.55 19.60
CA GLN A 382 27.89 -2.41 18.41
C GLN A 382 26.43 -2.59 17.98
N LYS A 383 25.99 -1.76 17.02
CA LYS A 383 25.07 -2.11 15.92
C LYS A 383 25.02 -0.91 14.97
N SER A 384 24.79 -1.24 13.70
CA SER A 384 25.20 -0.56 12.47
C SER A 384 24.57 0.82 12.22
N LYS A 385 25.24 1.56 11.34
CA LYS A 385 24.98 2.95 10.93
C LYS A 385 23.68 3.09 10.13
N ALA A 386 22.82 4.02 10.53
CA ALA A 386 21.79 4.62 9.69
C ALA A 386 22.43 5.29 8.45
N TRP A 387 21.91 4.98 7.26
CA TRP A 387 22.27 5.66 6.01
C TRP A 387 21.41 6.91 5.82
N LYS A 388 22.07 8.08 5.77
CA LYS A 388 21.51 9.34 5.27
C LYS A 388 21.33 9.30 3.75
#